data_AF-I4IRF0-F1
#
_entry.id   AF-I4IRF0-F1
#
_cell.length_a   1.000
_cell.length_b   1.000
_cell.length_c   1.000
_cell.angle_alpha   90.00
_cell.angle_beta   90.00
_cell.angle_gamma   90.00
#
_symmetry.space_group_name_H-M   'P 1'
#
loop_
_entity.id
_entity.type
_entity.pdbx_description
1 polymer ?
#
loop_
_entity_poly.entity_id
_entity_poly.type
_entity_poly.pdbx_seq_one_letter_code
_entity_poly.pdbx_strand_id
1 'polypeptide(L)' 'MANPWPEKPGFALVTNGDDILLVKLIANVHHYALSRVFAPFVSREELYRILQILKHIAEAIK' A
#
# COMPACT_ATOMS: atom_id res chain seq x y z
N MET A 1 20.91 7.42 4.93
CA MET A 1 20.34 6.95 6.21
C MET A 1 21.42 6.18 6.95
N ALA A 2 21.71 6.53 8.20
CA ALA A 2 22.68 5.79 9.01
C ALA A 2 21.96 4.57 9.64
N ASN A 3 22.16 3.38 9.09
CA ASN A 3 21.75 2.14 9.75
C ASN A 3 22.89 1.70 10.69
N PRO A 4 22.67 1.63 12.02
CA PRO A 4 23.70 1.22 12.96
C PRO A 4 24.14 -0.25 12.80
N TRP A 5 23.41 -1.05 12.01
CA TRP A 5 23.77 -2.43 11.64
C TRP A 5 23.78 -2.61 10.12
N PRO A 6 24.87 -2.20 9.43
CA PRO A 6 24.97 -2.21 7.98
C PRO A 6 24.74 -3.60 7.35
N GLU A 7 25.16 -4.66 8.02
CA GLU A 7 24.98 -6.06 7.60
C GLU A 7 23.52 -6.57 7.68
N LYS A 8 22.59 -5.82 8.26
CA LYS A 8 21.18 -6.19 8.37
C LYS A 8 20.31 -5.36 7.43
N PRO A 9 19.24 -5.95 6.85
CA PRO A 9 18.30 -5.18 6.05
C PRO A 9 17.60 -4.12 6.92
N GLY A 10 17.56 -2.89 6.43
CA GLY A 10 16.76 -1.82 6.99
C GLY A 10 15.30 -1.95 6.52
N PHE A 11 14.37 -1.44 7.32
CA PHE A 11 12.96 -1.40 6.96
C PHE A 11 12.44 0.03 7.11
N ALA A 12 11.63 0.45 6.15
CA ALA A 12 10.99 1.75 6.15
C ALA A 12 9.49 1.61 5.87
N LEU A 13 8.74 2.55 6.41
CA LEU A 13 7.32 2.76 6.15
C LEU A 13 7.18 4.03 5.32
N VAL A 14 6.49 3.94 4.19
CA VAL A 14 6.09 5.10 3.41
C VAL A 14 4.57 5.19 3.48
N THR A 15 4.05 6.34 3.87
CA THR A 15 2.61 6.59 3.95
C THR A 15 2.28 8.03 3.59
N ASN A 16 1.12 8.20 2.93
CA ASN A 16 0.50 9.49 2.64
C ASN A 16 -0.74 9.74 3.54
N GLY A 17 -1.00 8.86 4.51
CA GLY A 17 -2.16 8.89 5.40
C GLY A 17 -3.27 7.90 5.02
N ASP A 18 -3.42 7.55 3.74
CA ASP A 18 -4.43 6.60 3.25
C ASP A 18 -3.81 5.27 2.83
N ASP A 19 -2.62 5.32 2.23
CA ASP A 19 -1.85 4.18 1.80
C ASP A 19 -0.63 3.92 2.69
N ILE A 20 -0.29 2.64 2.80
CA ILE A 20 0.89 2.13 3.49
C ILE A 20 1.69 1.24 2.54
N LEU A 21 2.98 1.57 2.37
CA LEU A 21 3.96 0.76 1.66
C LEU A 21 5.12 0.41 2.60
N LEU A 22 5.43 -0.88 2.71
CA LEU A 22 6.61 -1.36 3.42
C LEU A 22 7.77 -1.52 2.44
N VAL A 23 8.91 -0.94 2.80
CA VAL A 23 10.15 -0.98 2.01
C VAL A 23 11.21 -1.72 2.81
N LYS A 24 11.80 -2.75 2.21
CA LYS A 24 12.99 -3.42 2.74
C LYS A 24 14.21 -2.96 1.96
N LEU A 25 15.16 -2.34 2.67
CA LEU A 25 16.43 -1.83 2.17
C LEU A 25 17.52 -2.88 2.43
N ILE A 26 18.14 -3.39 1.39
CA ILE A 26 19.26 -4.33 1.52
C ILE A 26 20.55 -3.53 1.37
N ALA A 27 21.42 -3.55 2.38
CA ALA A 27 22.72 -2.89 2.27
C ALA A 27 23.60 -3.59 1.21
N ASN A 28 24.47 -2.82 0.55
CA ASN A 28 25.41 -3.26 -0.51
C ASN A 28 24.82 -3.65 -1.86
N VAL A 29 23.50 -3.67 -2.00
CA VAL A 29 22.86 -3.87 -3.29
C VAL A 29 21.81 -2.78 -3.38
N HIS A 30 21.84 -1.90 -4.37
CA HIS A 30 20.83 -0.84 -4.56
C HIS A 30 19.41 -1.38 -4.86
N HIS A 31 19.10 -2.61 -4.41
CA HIS A 31 17.83 -3.27 -4.50
C HIS A 31 16.99 -3.01 -3.26
N TYR A 32 15.76 -2.64 -3.53
CA TYR A 32 14.68 -2.55 -2.55
C TYR A 32 13.66 -3.64 -2.86
N ALA A 33 13.13 -4.26 -1.81
CA ALA A 33 11.92 -5.06 -1.93
C ALA A 33 10.74 -4.24 -1.42
N LEU A 34 9.63 -4.30 -2.16
CA LEU A 34 8.40 -3.57 -1.86
C LEU A 34 7.30 -4.56 -1.49
N SER A 35 6.50 -4.23 -0.49
CA SER A 35 5.22 -4.91 -0.30
C SER A 35 4.21 -4.49 -1.38
N ARG A 36 3.07 -5.18 -1.45
CA ARG A 36 1.87 -4.56 -2.01
C ARG A 36 1.49 -3.31 -1.22
N VAL A 37 0.74 -2.40 -1.83
CA VAL A 37 0.15 -1.26 -1.12
C VAL A 37 -0.98 -1.77 -0.23
N PHE A 38 -1.03 -1.26 1.00
CA PHE A 38 -2.11 -1.52 1.95
C PHE A 38 -2.88 -0.22 2.14
N ALA A 39 -4.20 -0.24 1.91
CA ALA A 39 -5.09 0.85 2.21
C ALA A 39 -5.90 0.50 3.47
N PRO A 40 -5.44 0.86 4.69
CA PRO A 40 -6.09 0.50 5.95
C PRO A 40 -7.55 0.93 6.07
N PHE A 41 -7.97 1.98 5.35
CA PHE A 41 -9.32 2.54 5.49
C PHE A 41 -10.36 1.94 4.56
N VAL A 42 -9.99 1.05 3.64
CA VAL A 42 -10.96 0.36 2.78
C VAL A 42 -11.72 -0.66 3.64
N SER A 43 -12.79 -0.19 4.28
CA SER A 43 -13.67 -1.05 5.04
C SER A 43 -14.46 -1.93 4.08
N ARG A 44 -14.91 -3.09 4.56
CA ARG A 44 -15.82 -3.95 3.80
C ARG A 44 -17.07 -3.18 3.37
N GLU A 45 -17.53 -2.21 4.17
CA GLU A 45 -18.68 -1.37 3.84
C GLU A 45 -18.38 -0.42 2.68
N GLU A 46 -17.16 0.11 2.62
CA GLU A 46 -16.73 1.00 1.53
C GLU A 46 -16.65 0.27 0.19
N LEU A 47 -16.15 -0.98 0.19
CA LEU A 47 -16.19 -1.85 -0.99
C LEU A 47 -17.64 -2.11 -1.44
N TYR A 48 -18.56 -2.43 -0.52
CA TYR A 48 -19.97 -2.61 -0.87
C TYR A 48 -20.59 -1.34 -1.44
N ARG A 49 -20.22 -0.17 -0.91
CA ARG A 49 -20.69 1.12 -1.40
C ARG A 49 -20.22 1.41 -2.82
N ILE A 50 -18.95 1.12 -3.13
CA ILE A 50 -18.40 1.22 -4.49
C ILE A 50 -19.15 0.28 -5.44
N LEU A 51 -19.38 -0.97 -5.04
CA LEU A 51 -20.12 -1.93 -5.86
C LEU A 51 -21.57 -1.50 -6.13
N GLN A 52 -22.24 -0.89 -5.16
CA GLN A 52 -23.58 -0.30 -5.36
C GLN A 52 -23.57 0.85 -6.36
N ILE A 53 -22.58 1.75 -6.27
CA ILE A 53 -22.42 2.86 -7.23
C ILE A 53 -22.21 2.31 -8.64
N LEU A 54 -21.30 1.35 -8.80
CA LEU A 54 -21.02 0.72 -10.09
C LEU A 54 -22.26 0.03 -10.67
N LYS A 55 -23.05 -0.65 -9.83
CA LYS A 55 -24.32 -1.26 -10.23
C LYS A 55 -25.30 -0.22 -10.76
N HIS A 56 -25.48 0.90 -10.06
CA HIS A 56 -26.39 1.96 -10.49
C HIS A 56 -25.94 2.64 -11.78
N ILE A 57 -24.63 2.85 -11.98
CA ILE A 57 -24.11 3.35 -13.26
C ILE A 57 -24.44 2.38 -14.40
N ALA A 58 -24.25 1.08 -14.20
CA ALA A 58 -24.57 0.07 -15.20
C ALA A 58 -26.08 0.00 -15.53
N GLU A 59 -26.95 0.23 -14.53
CA GLU A 59 -28.40 0.31 -14.73
C GLU A 59 -28.81 1.59 -15.49
N ALA A 60 -28.12 2.71 -15.25
CA ALA A 60 -28.44 4.00 -15.87
C ALA A 60 -27.97 4.13 -17.33
N ILE A 61 -27.03 3.29 -17.78
CA ILE A 61 -26.49 3.29 -19.15
C ILE A 61 -27.20 2.24 -20.04
N LYS A 62 -28.18 1.50 -19.51
CA LYS A 62 -29.01 0.57 -20.28
C LYS A 62 -30.13 1.26 -21.06
#